data_AF-A0A9D7KA01-F1
#
_entry.id   AF-A0A9D7KA01-F1
#
_cell.length_a   1.000
_cell.length_b   1.000
_cell.length_c   1.000
_cell.angle_alpha   90.00
_cell.angle_beta   90.00
_cell.angle_gamma   90.00
#
_symmetry.space_group_name_H-M   'P 1'
#
loop_
_entity.id
_entity.type
_entity.pdbx_description
1 polymer ?
#
loop_
_entity_poly.entity_id
_entity_poly.type
_entity_poly.pdbx_seq_one_letter_code
_entity_poly.pdbx_strand_id
1 'polypeptide(L)'
;MFDKKSYPYYKHGDACLFLVYRDKTIVGRIAAIHHPLYNEYHSSNAGFFGFFDCINDVGVAGILLEKARQYSLKKGYTTLMGPTNHTTNETAGMLIDGFDSPPMIMMTYNFPYYVDLMEKNGLQKEMDLLAYYVTPQKVEKNRWP
;
A
#
# COMPACT_ATOMS: atom_id res chain seq x y z
N MET A 1 15.92 -1.89 -2.27
CA MET A 1 14.60 -2.28 -1.74
C MET A 1 14.13 -3.63 -2.27
N PHE A 2 14.18 -3.94 -3.57
CA PHE A 2 13.76 -5.28 -4.06
C PHE A 2 14.88 -6.32 -4.16
N ASP A 3 16.13 -5.95 -3.87
CA ASP A 3 17.22 -6.90 -3.77
C ASP A 3 17.09 -7.74 -2.49
N LYS A 4 16.76 -9.02 -2.67
CA LYS A 4 16.56 -9.97 -1.58
C LYS A 4 17.82 -10.26 -0.76
N LYS A 5 19.01 -10.02 -1.32
CA LYS A 5 20.28 -10.30 -0.62
C LYS A 5 20.67 -9.18 0.32
N SER A 6 20.43 -7.93 -0.06
CA SER A 6 20.92 -6.75 0.67
C SER A 6 19.85 -6.08 1.53
N TYR A 7 18.56 -6.18 1.17
CA TYR A 7 17.53 -5.43 1.87
C TYR A 7 17.07 -6.14 3.15
N PRO A 8 17.21 -5.54 4.36
CA PRO A 8 16.97 -6.23 5.64
C PRO A 8 15.58 -6.82 5.82
N TYR A 9 14.56 -6.27 5.16
CA TYR A 9 13.20 -6.80 5.18
C TYR A 9 13.15 -8.30 4.86
N TYR A 10 13.93 -8.77 3.89
CA TYR A 10 13.91 -10.15 3.41
C TYR A 10 14.51 -11.17 4.40
N LYS A 11 15.02 -10.72 5.55
CA LYS A 11 15.38 -11.63 6.65
C LYS A 11 14.16 -12.33 7.25
N HIS A 12 13.00 -11.70 7.18
CA HIS A 12 11.75 -12.21 7.76
C HIS A 12 10.58 -12.16 6.79
N GLY A 13 10.56 -11.23 5.85
CA GLY A 13 9.51 -11.08 4.86
C GLY A 13 9.89 -11.60 3.48
N ASP A 14 8.90 -11.58 2.58
CA ASP A 14 9.12 -11.87 1.17
C ASP A 14 8.16 -11.03 0.32
N ALA A 15 8.50 -10.84 -0.95
CA ALA A 15 7.64 -10.12 -1.88
C ALA A 15 7.67 -10.77 -3.27
N CYS A 16 6.53 -10.73 -3.94
CA CYS A 16 6.38 -11.13 -5.33
C CYS A 16 5.87 -9.94 -6.14
N LEU A 17 6.55 -9.65 -7.25
CA LEU A 17 6.27 -8.49 -8.08
C LEU A 17 5.50 -8.93 -9.32
N PHE A 18 4.43 -8.21 -9.64
CA PHE A 18 3.62 -8.48 -10.81
C PHE A 18 3.48 -7.23 -11.67
N LEU A 19 3.45 -7.45 -12.98
CA LEU A 19 3.17 -6.44 -13.99
C LEU A 19 2.01 -6.94 -14.84
N VAL A 20 1.16 -6.02 -15.28
CA VAL A 20 0.16 -6.28 -16.32
C VAL A 20 0.61 -5.61 -17.60
N TYR A 21 0.66 -6.39 -18.67
CA TYR A 21 0.98 -5.92 -20.01
C TYR A 21 -0.29 -5.87 -20.86
N ARG A 22 -0.45 -4.79 -21.61
CA ARG A 22 -1.32 -4.70 -22.78
C ARG A 22 -0.39 -4.59 -23.97
N ASP A 23 -0.33 -5.66 -24.75
CA ASP A 23 0.69 -5.88 -25.78
C ASP A 23 2.12 -5.77 -25.20
N LYS A 24 2.88 -4.76 -25.62
CA LYS A 24 4.25 -4.50 -25.15
C LYS A 24 4.32 -3.39 -24.09
N THR A 25 3.19 -2.85 -23.67
CA THR A 25 3.12 -1.72 -22.74
C THR A 25 2.68 -2.19 -21.34
N ILE A 26 3.42 -1.77 -20.33
CA ILE A 26 3.04 -1.99 -18.93
C ILE A 26 1.88 -1.05 -18.60
N VAL A 27 0.75 -1.61 -18.20
CA VAL A 27 -0.46 -0.86 -17.82
C VAL A 27 -0.78 -0.94 -16.33
N GLY A 28 -0.01 -1.73 -15.58
CA GLY A 28 -0.09 -1.73 -14.13
C GLY A 28 0.94 -2.62 -13.45
N ARG A 29 1.10 -2.42 -12.15
CA ARG A 29 2.04 -3.10 -11.27
C ARG A 29 1.49 -3.24 -9.86
N ILE A 30 1.96 -4.27 -9.15
CA ILE A 30 1.67 -4.49 -7.74
C ILE A 30 2.78 -5.37 -7.14
N ALA A 31 3.09 -5.16 -5.87
CA ALA A 31 3.85 -6.11 -5.07
C ALA A 31 2.90 -6.81 -4.09
N ALA A 32 2.93 -8.14 -4.08
CA ALA A 32 2.32 -8.95 -3.03
C ALA A 32 3.37 -9.21 -1.94
N ILE A 33 3.02 -8.98 -0.68
CA ILE A 33 3.97 -8.80 0.42
C ILE A 33 3.63 -9.76 1.55
N HIS A 34 4.62 -10.54 1.97
CA HIS A 34 4.57 -11.49 3.06
C HIS A 34 5.28 -10.91 4.28
N HIS A 35 4.53 -10.49 5.30
CA HIS A 35 5.08 -9.83 6.48
C HIS A 35 4.73 -10.59 7.77
N PRO A 36 5.41 -11.73 8.08
CA PRO A 36 5.03 -12.58 9.21
C PRO A 36 5.17 -11.87 10.57
N LEU A 37 6.17 -10.98 10.74
CA LEU A 37 6.34 -10.23 11.99
C LEU A 37 5.17 -9.30 12.32
N TYR A 38 4.46 -8.79 11.31
CA TYR A 38 3.27 -7.96 11.53
C TYR A 38 2.16 -8.81 12.13
N ASN A 39 1.94 -9.99 11.55
CA ASN A 39 0.92 -10.93 12.00
C ASN A 39 1.21 -11.46 13.41
N GLU A 40 2.48 -11.73 13.73
CA GLU A 40 2.91 -12.12 15.07
C GLU A 40 2.62 -11.00 16.10
N TYR A 41 3.05 -9.77 15.80
CA TYR A 41 2.88 -8.64 16.72
C TYR A 41 1.41 -8.25 16.92
N HIS A 42 0.61 -8.23 15.86
CA HIS A 42 -0.79 -7.81 15.90
C HIS A 42 -1.78 -8.97 16.11
N SER A 43 -1.30 -10.20 16.29
CA SER A 43 -2.15 -11.40 16.37
C SER A 43 -3.16 -11.49 15.21
N SER A 44 -2.70 -11.25 13.98
CA SER A 44 -3.53 -11.15 12.77
C SER A 44 -3.11 -12.17 11.70
N ASN A 45 -3.85 -12.22 10.59
CA ASN A 45 -3.62 -13.16 9.50
C ASN A 45 -3.80 -12.46 8.13
N ALA A 46 -3.01 -11.41 7.92
CA ALA A 46 -3.06 -10.58 6.72
C ALA A 46 -1.83 -10.82 5.84
N GLY A 47 -2.08 -10.96 4.53
CA GLY A 47 -1.10 -10.68 3.49
C GLY A 47 -1.25 -9.22 3.07
N PHE A 48 -0.15 -8.61 2.63
CA PHE A 48 -0.15 -7.23 2.20
C PHE A 48 -0.04 -7.11 0.68
N PHE A 49 -0.51 -5.99 0.13
CA PHE A 49 -0.08 -5.52 -1.18
C PHE A 49 0.42 -4.09 -1.08
N GLY A 50 1.34 -3.70 -1.96
CA GLY A 50 1.93 -2.37 -2.03
C GLY A 50 2.48 -2.08 -3.42
N PHE A 51 3.16 -0.95 -3.60
CA PHE A 51 3.69 -0.51 -4.90
C PHE A 51 2.65 -0.61 -6.04
N PHE A 52 1.37 -0.42 -5.71
CA PHE A 52 0.27 -0.52 -6.64
C PHE A 52 0.24 0.72 -7.53
N ASP A 53 0.12 0.50 -8.82
CA ASP A 53 -0.09 1.57 -9.80
C ASP A 53 -0.69 0.97 -11.08
N CYS A 54 -1.69 1.61 -11.66
CA CYS A 54 -2.24 1.21 -12.94
C CYS A 54 -2.97 2.38 -13.60
N ILE A 55 -3.23 2.22 -14.90
CA ILE A 55 -4.18 3.08 -15.61
C ILE A 55 -5.58 2.99 -14.98
N ASN A 56 -6.44 3.98 -15.21
CA ASN A 56 -7.82 4.00 -14.71
C ASN A 56 -8.69 2.92 -15.42
N ASP A 57 -8.49 1.67 -15.02
CA ASP A 57 -9.11 0.48 -15.60
C ASP A 57 -9.35 -0.56 -14.50
N VAL A 58 -10.62 -0.79 -14.18
CA VAL A 58 -11.06 -1.73 -13.12
C VAL A 58 -10.55 -3.14 -13.36
N GLY A 59 -10.48 -3.58 -14.64
CA GLY A 59 -10.02 -4.92 -15.00
C GLY A 59 -8.52 -5.09 -14.77
N VAL A 60 -7.72 -4.06 -15.09
CA VAL A 60 -6.27 -4.07 -14.81
C VAL A 60 -6.01 -4.14 -13.30
N ALA A 61 -6.70 -3.31 -12.52
CA ALA A 61 -6.61 -3.34 -11.07
C ALA A 61 -7.01 -4.71 -10.49
N GLY A 62 -8.09 -5.30 -11.00
CA GLY A 62 -8.57 -6.62 -10.57
C GLY A 62 -7.57 -7.74 -10.84
N ILE A 63 -6.92 -7.75 -12.00
CA ILE A 63 -5.87 -8.74 -12.33
C ILE A 63 -4.69 -8.64 -11.34
N LEU A 64 -4.27 -7.42 -11.01
CA LEU A 64 -3.18 -7.18 -10.07
C LEU A 64 -3.55 -7.65 -8.66
N LEU A 65 -4.70 -7.20 -8.15
CA LEU A 65 -5.21 -7.58 -6.83
C LEU A 65 -5.42 -9.09 -6.72
N GLU A 66 -5.88 -9.74 -7.79
CA GLU A 66 -6.02 -11.19 -7.84
C GLU A 66 -4.68 -11.91 -7.68
N LYS A 67 -3.63 -11.43 -8.35
CA LYS A 67 -2.28 -12.01 -8.20
C LYS A 67 -1.73 -11.83 -6.78
N ALA A 68 -1.99 -10.68 -6.17
CA ALA A 68 -1.64 -10.47 -4.77
C ALA A 68 -2.43 -11.38 -3.83
N ARG A 69 -3.74 -11.52 -4.02
CA ARG A 69 -4.61 -12.44 -3.26
C ARG A 69 -4.12 -13.88 -3.37
N GLN A 70 -3.81 -14.36 -4.58
CA GLN A 70 -3.31 -15.71 -4.80
C GLN A 70 -1.97 -15.95 -4.11
N TYR A 71 -1.07 -14.97 -4.13
CA TYR A 71 0.20 -15.04 -3.40
C TYR A 71 -0.04 -15.13 -1.89
N SER A 72 -0.93 -14.29 -1.34
CA SER A 72 -1.28 -14.28 0.08
C SER A 72 -1.91 -15.60 0.53
N LEU A 73 -2.86 -16.15 -0.24
CA LEU A 73 -3.47 -17.46 0.03
C LEU A 73 -2.43 -18.58 0.06
N LYS A 74 -1.46 -18.58 -0.86
CA LYS A 74 -0.35 -19.56 -0.87
C LYS A 74 0.56 -19.46 0.36
N LYS A 75 0.61 -18.31 1.02
CA LYS A 75 1.33 -18.09 2.28
C LYS A 75 0.47 -18.42 3.51
N GLY A 76 -0.77 -18.88 3.32
CA GLY A 76 -1.71 -19.22 4.39
C GLY A 76 -2.47 -18.02 4.96
N TYR A 77 -2.49 -16.89 4.24
CA TYR A 77 -3.19 -15.70 4.70
C TYR A 77 -4.67 -15.69 4.36
N THR A 78 -5.52 -15.22 5.28
CA THR A 78 -6.98 -15.16 5.10
C THR A 78 -7.46 -13.79 4.63
N THR A 79 -6.68 -12.74 4.88
CA THR A 79 -7.02 -11.35 4.51
C THR A 79 -5.95 -10.77 3.59
N LEU A 80 -6.36 -9.92 2.64
CA LEU A 80 -5.46 -9.10 1.84
C LEU A 80 -5.68 -7.62 2.22
N MET A 81 -4.62 -6.95 2.67
CA MET A 81 -4.67 -5.57 3.17
C MET A 81 -3.66 -4.69 2.45
N GLY A 82 -4.00 -3.42 2.25
CA GLY A 82 -3.09 -2.45 1.62
C GLY A 82 -3.81 -1.26 0.98
N PRO A 83 -3.08 -0.41 0.25
CA PRO A 83 -1.66 -0.56 -0.05
C PRO A 83 -0.75 -0.26 1.16
N THR A 84 0.22 -1.13 1.42
CA THR A 84 1.34 -0.95 2.35
C THR A 84 2.57 -1.52 1.67
N ASN A 85 3.66 -0.73 1.58
CA ASN A 85 4.92 -1.24 1.05
C ASN A 85 5.57 -2.24 2.03
N HIS A 86 6.87 -2.53 1.96
CA HIS A 86 7.44 -3.69 2.66
C HIS A 86 7.18 -3.67 4.17
N THR A 87 7.09 -2.49 4.79
CA THR A 87 6.71 -2.33 6.21
C THR A 87 5.80 -1.12 6.40
N THR A 88 5.12 -1.04 7.53
CA THR A 88 4.34 0.14 7.94
C THR A 88 5.19 1.38 8.21
N ASN A 89 6.52 1.25 8.30
CA ASN A 89 7.44 2.40 8.40
C ASN A 89 7.78 3.02 7.04
N GLU A 90 7.35 2.38 5.95
CA GLU A 90 7.38 2.97 4.61
C GLU A 90 6.05 3.68 4.30
N THR A 91 5.74 3.88 3.03
CA THR A 91 4.45 4.45 2.64
C THR A 91 3.34 3.41 2.76
N ALA A 92 2.27 3.79 3.44
CA ALA A 92 1.04 3.02 3.60
C ALA A 92 -0.18 3.91 3.30
N GLY A 93 -1.27 3.26 2.91
CA GLY A 93 -2.52 3.90 2.54
C GLY A 93 -2.49 4.58 1.18
N MET A 94 -3.61 5.20 0.85
CA MET A 94 -3.85 5.93 -0.38
C MET A 94 -4.50 7.27 -0.04
N LEU A 95 -4.23 8.30 -0.84
CA LEU A 95 -4.91 9.57 -0.73
C LEU A 95 -6.38 9.38 -1.12
N ILE A 96 -7.28 9.70 -0.18
CA ILE A 96 -8.74 9.67 -0.36
C ILE A 96 -9.39 11.05 -0.28
N ASP A 97 -8.68 12.03 0.29
CA ASP A 97 -9.09 13.43 0.45
C ASP A 97 -7.85 14.34 0.43
N GLY A 98 -8.00 15.61 0.05
CA GLY A 98 -6.90 16.59 -0.04
C GLY A 98 -6.16 16.62 -1.39
N PHE A 99 -6.81 16.21 -2.49
CA PHE A 99 -6.25 16.27 -3.85
C PHE A 99 -5.96 17.69 -4.37
N ASP A 100 -6.45 18.72 -3.68
CA ASP A 100 -6.22 20.14 -3.95
C ASP A 100 -4.95 20.69 -3.27
N SER A 101 -4.29 19.87 -2.45
CA SER A 101 -3.08 20.23 -1.71
C SER A 101 -1.84 19.52 -2.27
N PRO A 102 -0.63 20.08 -2.12
CA PRO A 102 0.59 19.39 -2.45
C PRO A 102 0.82 18.16 -1.54
N PRO A 103 1.62 17.18 -1.98
CA PRO A 103 1.89 15.98 -1.19
C PRO A 103 2.56 16.31 0.15
N MET A 104 2.12 15.63 1.20
CA MET A 104 2.72 15.73 2.54
C MET A 104 3.88 14.75 2.67
N ILE A 105 4.88 15.13 3.48
CA ILE A 105 6.08 14.31 3.72
C ILE A 105 5.65 12.93 4.25
N MET A 106 6.22 11.87 3.67
CA MET A 106 5.96 10.46 4.00
C MET A 106 4.52 9.96 3.74
N MET A 107 3.69 10.74 3.05
CA MET A 107 2.34 10.31 2.63
C MET A 107 2.29 9.92 1.15
N THR A 108 1.35 9.05 0.79
CA THR A 108 1.07 8.72 -0.60
C THR A 108 0.33 9.85 -1.32
N TYR A 109 0.52 9.93 -2.64
CA TYR A 109 -0.17 10.88 -3.49
C TYR A 109 -0.51 10.21 -4.83
N ASN A 110 -1.74 9.70 -4.93
CA ASN A 110 -2.25 8.98 -6.09
C ASN A 110 -3.32 9.78 -6.81
N PHE A 111 -3.72 9.29 -7.99
CA PHE A 111 -4.90 9.82 -8.66
C PHE A 111 -6.19 9.47 -7.90
N PRO A 112 -7.23 10.33 -7.97
CA PRO A 112 -8.51 10.09 -7.28
C PRO A 112 -9.16 8.74 -7.63
N TYR A 113 -9.03 8.30 -8.89
CA TYR A 113 -9.67 7.07 -9.35
C TYR A 113 -9.16 5.80 -8.66
N TYR A 114 -8.03 5.83 -7.95
CA TYR A 114 -7.53 4.64 -7.26
C TYR A 114 -8.54 4.12 -6.22
N VAL A 115 -9.24 5.01 -5.52
CA VAL A 115 -10.24 4.62 -4.50
C VAL A 115 -11.34 3.79 -5.15
N ASP A 116 -11.91 4.30 -6.24
CA ASP A 116 -12.90 3.59 -7.04
C ASP A 116 -12.40 2.23 -7.54
N LEU A 117 -11.13 2.13 -7.94
CA LEU A 117 -10.54 0.86 -8.37
C LEU A 117 -10.50 -0.17 -7.24
N MET A 118 -10.17 0.25 -6.02
CA MET A 118 -10.14 -0.64 -4.85
C MET A 118 -11.55 -1.12 -4.49
N GLU A 119 -12.49 -0.19 -4.36
CA GLU A 119 -13.88 -0.49 -3.98
C GLU A 119 -14.58 -1.38 -5.02
N LYS A 120 -14.41 -1.10 -6.31
CA LYS A 120 -14.98 -1.93 -7.40
C LYS A 120 -14.38 -3.33 -7.47
N ASN A 121 -13.20 -3.54 -6.89
CA ASN A 121 -12.57 -4.86 -6.75
C ASN A 121 -12.83 -5.50 -5.37
N GLY A 122 -13.77 -4.97 -4.61
CA GLY A 122 -14.27 -5.58 -3.37
C GLY A 122 -13.43 -5.31 -2.14
N LEU A 123 -12.45 -4.40 -2.21
CA LEU A 123 -11.75 -3.92 -1.02
C LEU A 123 -12.64 -2.94 -0.26
N GLN A 124 -12.47 -2.90 1.05
CA GLN A 124 -13.18 -1.99 1.95
C GLN A 124 -12.16 -1.20 2.75
N LYS A 125 -12.58 -0.01 3.20
CA LYS A 125 -11.73 0.85 4.02
C LYS A 125 -11.44 0.18 5.37
N GLU A 126 -10.17 0.03 5.69
CA GLU A 126 -9.71 -0.53 6.97
C GLU A 126 -9.49 0.58 8.02
N MET A 127 -8.71 1.61 7.67
CA MET A 127 -8.34 2.67 8.60
C MET A 127 -8.04 4.00 7.88
N ASP A 128 -8.17 5.11 8.59
CA ASP A 128 -7.79 6.44 8.12
C ASP A 128 -6.38 6.82 8.62
N LEU A 129 -5.54 7.34 7.72
CA LEU A 129 -4.24 7.92 8.05
C LEU A 129 -4.30 9.43 7.83
N LEU A 130 -4.09 10.21 8.89
CA LEU A 130 -4.27 11.66 8.87
C LEU A 130 -2.93 12.38 8.78
N ALA A 131 -2.83 13.31 7.84
CA ALA A 131 -1.74 14.27 7.75
C ALA A 131 -2.24 15.65 8.18
N TYR A 132 -1.46 16.33 9.03
CA TYR A 132 -1.82 17.65 9.55
C TYR A 132 -0.89 18.71 8.99
N TYR A 133 -1.47 19.80 8.50
CA TYR A 133 -0.73 21.00 8.14
C TYR A 133 -0.78 22.00 9.29
N VAL A 134 0.38 22.25 9.92
CA VAL A 134 0.48 23.16 11.06
C VAL A 134 1.36 24.35 10.69
N THR A 135 0.79 25.56 10.75
CA THR A 135 1.53 26.81 10.55
C THR A 135 2.24 27.22 11.85
N PRO A 136 3.51 27.66 11.81
CA PRO A 136 4.28 28.03 13.01
C PRO A 136 3.61 29.05 13.95
N GLN A 137 2.74 29.94 13.44
CA GLN A 137 2.04 30.91 14.29
C GLN A 137 0.99 30.27 15.22
N LYS A 138 0.56 29.03 14.95
CA LYS A 138 -0.47 28.31 15.71
C LYS A 138 0.10 27.29 16.71
N VAL A 139 1.42 27.16 16.80
CA VAL A 139 2.08 26.29 17.77
C VAL A 139 2.46 27.12 18.99
N GLU A 140 1.84 26.85 20.14
CA GLU A 140 2.29 27.44 21.41
C GLU A 140 3.74 27.02 21.66
N LYS A 141 4.65 28.00 21.68
CA LYS A 141 6.09 27.77 21.85
C LYS A 141 6.47 27.18 23.21
N ASN A 142 5.57 27.21 24.20
CA ASN A 142 5.84 26.85 25.59
C ASN A 142 5.19 25.53 26.03
N ARG A 143 4.75 24.67 25.09
CA ARG A 143 4.00 23.45 25.42
C ARG A 143 4.87 22.24 25.78
N TRP A 144 6.19 22.34 25.64
CA TRP A 144 7.14 21.32 26.10
C TRP A 144 8.16 21.93 27.07
N PRO A 145 8.42 21.27 28.23
CA PRO A 145 9.44 21.68 29.20
C PRO A 145 10.87 21.49 28.70
#